data_AF-A0A0P9RTK0-F1
#
_entry.id   AF-A0A0P9RTK0-F1
#
_cell.length_a   1.000
_cell.length_b   1.000
_cell.length_c   1.000
_cell.angle_alpha   90.00
_cell.angle_beta   90.00
_cell.angle_gamma   90.00
#
_symmetry.space_group_name_H-M   'P 1'
#
loop_
_entity.id
_entity.type
_entity.pdbx_description
1 polymer ?
#
loop_
_entity_poly.entity_id
_entity_poly.type
_entity_poly.pdbx_seq_one_letter_code
_entity_poly.pdbx_strand_id
1 'polypeptide(L)' 'MTGQLVYQIELKGPNRAEWNYDVDAKTGKVVRNAEDH' A
#
# COMPACT_ATOMS: atom_id res chain seq x y z
N MET A 1 22.09 -6.81 5.73
CA MET A 1 20.91 -6.05 5.25
C MET A 1 19.68 -6.81 5.66
N THR A 2 18.77 -6.22 6.43
CA THR A 2 17.48 -6.82 6.76
C THR A 2 16.44 -6.33 5.77
N GLY A 3 15.83 -7.23 5.01
CA GLY A 3 14.69 -6.89 4.16
C GLY A 3 13.42 -6.69 4.99
N GLN A 4 12.47 -5.92 4.47
CA GLN A 4 11.13 -5.77 5.04
C GLN A 4 10.13 -6.52 4.15
N LEU A 5 9.31 -7.37 4.77
CA LEU A 5 8.18 -7.99 4.07
C LEU A 5 7.00 -7.03 4.12
N VAL A 6 6.38 -6.79 2.97
CA VAL A 6 5.23 -5.91 2.82
C VAL A 6 4.11 -6.61 2.06
N TYR A 7 2.87 -6.30 2.43
CA TYR A 7 1.70 -6.53 1.59
C TYR A 7 1.46 -5.29 0.73
N GLN A 8 1.27 -5.48 -0.56
CA GLN A 8 0.82 -4.44 -1.47
C GLN A 8 -0.71 -4.53 -1.58
N ILE A 9 -1.38 -3.44 -1.23
CA ILE A 9 -2.84 -3.32 -1.29
C ILE A 9 -3.17 -2.26 -2.33
N GLU A 10 -3.91 -2.66 -3.34
CA GLU A 10 -4.42 -1.77 -4.39
C GLU A 10 -5.94 -1.65 -4.24
N LEU A 11 -6.43 -0.42 -4.11
CA LEU A 11 -7.85 -0.11 -4.00
C LEU A 11 -8.29 0.68 -5.22
N LYS A 12 -9.35 0.22 -5.87
CA LYS A 12 -9.96 0.89 -7.02
C LYS A 12 -11.29 1.52 -6.62
N GLY A 13 -11.43 2.82 -6.85
CA GLY A 13 -12.60 3.62 -6.50
C GLY A 13 -13.38 4.15 -7.71
N PRO A 14 -14.44 4.92 -7.45
CA PRO A 14 -15.15 5.66 -8.48
C PRO A 14 -14.22 6.60 -9.27
N ASN A 15 -14.63 6.96 -10.49
CA ASN A 15 -13.91 7.92 -11.34
C ASN A 15 -12.43 7.57 -11.60
N ARG A 16 -12.08 6.28 -11.65
CA ARG A 16 -10.71 5.79 -11.86
C ARG A 16 -9.72 6.17 -10.75
N ALA A 17 -10.20 6.57 -9.57
CA ALA A 17 -9.33 6.77 -8.43
C ALA A 17 -8.67 5.44 -8.02
N GLU A 18 -7.36 5.45 -7.84
CA GLU A 18 -6.61 4.28 -7.38
C GLU A 18 -5.73 4.67 -6.18
N TRP A 19 -5.75 3.84 -5.13
CA TRP A 19 -4.89 4.00 -3.97
C TRP A 19 -4.02 2.78 -3.76
N ASN A 20 -2.73 3.01 -3.60
CA ASN A 20 -1.72 1.98 -3.40
C ASN A 20 -1.12 2.13 -2.00
N TYR A 21 -1.15 1.05 -1.22
CA TYR A 21 -0.57 1.00 0.13
C TYR A 21 0.42 -0.15 0.25
N ASP A 22 1.59 0.15 0.81
CA ASP A 22 2.49 -0.88 1.32
C ASP A 22 2.31 -0.97 2.83
N VAL A 23 1.99 -2.19 3.30
CA VAL A 23 1.73 -2.46 4.70
C VAL A 23 2.77 -3.44 5.23
N ASP A 24 3.45 -3.07 6.31
CA ASP A 24 4.39 -3.96 7.00
C ASP A 24 3.68 -5.25 7.42
N ALA A 25 4.17 -6.38 6.91
CA ALA A 25 3.50 -7.67 7.06
C ALA A 25 3.47 -8.19 8.51
N LYS A 26 4.31 -7.66 9.40
CA LYS A 26 4.41 -8.08 10.80
C LYS A 26 3.53 -7.26 11.72
N THR A 27 3.41 -5.97 11.45
CA THR A 27 2.81 -4.98 12.37
C THR A 27 1.51 -4.40 11.85
N GLY A 28 1.23 -4.51 10.55
CA GLY A 28 0.08 -3.85 9.92
C GLY A 28 0.26 -2.35 9.73
N LYS A 29 1.45 -1.79 10.00
CA LYS A 29 1.72 -0.36 9.79
C LYS A 29 1.79 -0.04 8.30
N VAL A 30 1.09 1.02 7.87
CA VAL A 30 1.28 1.60 6.54
C VAL A 30 2.66 2.26 6.48
N VAL A 31 3.50 1.79 5.55
CA VAL A 31 4.86 2.30 5.34
C VAL A 31 5.00 3.13 4.05
N ARG A 32 4.03 2.98 3.14
CA ARG A 32 3.87 3.82 1.95
C ARG A 32 2.39 3.95 1.60
N ASN A 33 2.00 5.12 1.10
CA ASN A 33 0.72 5.37 0.45
C ASN A 33 0.93 6.26 -0.79
N ALA A 34 0.22 5.96 -1.87
CA ALA A 34 0.18 6.76 -3.09
C ALA A 34 -1.25 6.76 -3.66
N GLU A 35 -1.63 7.88 -4.28
CA GLU A 35 -2.90 8.03 -4.98
C GLU A 35 -2.59 8.36 -6.44
N ASP A 36 -3.19 7.60 -7.37
CA ASP A 36 -3.14 7.86 -8.80
C ASP A 36 -4.50 8.43 -9.25
N HIS A 37 -4.44 9.48 -10.08
CA HIS A 37 -5.59 10.20 -10.65
C HIS A 37 -5.76 9.90 -12.15
#